data_AF-A0A1S6XX64-F1
#
_entry.id   AF-A0A1S6XX64-F1
#
_cell.length_a   1.000
_cell.length_b   1.000
_cell.length_c   1.000
_cell.angle_alpha   90.00
_cell.angle_beta   90.00
_cell.angle_gamma   90.00
#
_symmetry.space_group_name_H-M   'P 1'
#
loop_
_entity.id
_entity.type
_entity.pdbx_description
1 polymer ?
#
loop_
_entity_poly.entity_id
_entity_poly.type
_entity_poly.pdbx_seq_one_letter_code
_entity_poly.pdbx_strand_id
1 'polypeptide(L)'
;QQIEVSNLLTLSRYNETIKDFEDLFILNSSTLNLNQLVQSQHSQLSFGSLFITLTLLNPTQLDAKVYRCTVTGDNANVANVSLFAYKEVEYERNSTALIEEIRRLKKDENVCQCCLKKDDRSDTSPSSKIQFSGSSEIITEQIEPLTLKCLFKVPNQDPKETSTLQSLFILHETNGVIAYVNKGQPVVIITRGVPSKNVKGKIYVNEPEDSYLQVTWSNLKFSDSGKYFCEAHVKYSGGRTDKLTEMLTITVKSPTIDELVKVLQKVVTQIEEDKDRIQENQQNIKSMKKDLDRNVLGIKRDIDSTKQNIENFSSDVDSTLKIMKESVDTNTQNISKVQENLKTMVANISTALIEVKNQVNEVEKFHQKNFKPPTSCSNLEMYSLEEREIVTLASGLKVMCDTKTDGGGWII
;
A
#
# COMPACT_ATOMS: atom_id res chain seq x y z
N GLN A 1 -41.33 7.72 47.41
CA GLN A 1 -40.05 8.40 47.18
C GLN A 1 -40.02 8.84 45.72
N GLN A 2 -39.60 10.07 45.44
CA GLN A 2 -39.56 10.64 44.09
C GLN A 2 -38.09 10.86 43.71
N ILE A 3 -37.68 10.36 42.54
CA ILE A 3 -36.35 10.58 41.96
C ILE A 3 -36.46 11.82 41.07
N GLU A 4 -35.61 12.82 41.31
CA GLU A 4 -35.58 14.05 40.50
C GLU A 4 -34.57 13.95 39.37
N VAL A 5 -33.45 13.24 39.59
CA VAL A 5 -32.42 13.00 38.58
C VAL A 5 -32.09 11.51 38.53
N SER A 6 -32.42 10.86 37.42
CA SER A 6 -32.02 9.47 37.16
C SER A 6 -30.56 9.43 36.74
N ASN A 7 -29.72 8.73 37.52
CA ASN A 7 -28.30 8.58 37.22
C ASN A 7 -28.00 7.24 36.55
N LEU A 8 -28.72 6.20 36.96
CA LEU A 8 -28.50 4.83 36.50
C LEU A 8 -29.81 4.10 36.25
N LEU A 9 -29.86 3.34 35.16
CA LEU A 9 -30.94 2.43 34.85
C LEU A 9 -30.37 1.03 34.67
N THR A 10 -30.94 0.05 35.37
CA THR A 10 -30.46 -1.34 35.36
C THR A 10 -31.59 -2.28 34.98
N LEU A 11 -31.36 -3.15 34.02
CA LEU A 11 -32.26 -4.24 33.66
C LEU A 11 -31.65 -5.56 34.12
N SER A 12 -32.32 -6.23 35.04
CA SER A 12 -31.89 -7.49 35.64
C SER A 12 -32.90 -8.61 35.35
N ARG A 13 -32.45 -9.85 35.41
CA ARG A 13 -33.29 -11.06 35.26
C ARG A 13 -33.09 -11.97 36.44
N TYR A 14 -34.20 -12.50 36.97
CA TYR A 14 -34.15 -13.44 38.08
C TYR A 14 -33.43 -14.71 37.68
N ASN A 15 -32.44 -15.11 38.47
CA ASN A 15 -31.64 -16.29 38.24
C ASN A 15 -31.88 -17.28 39.39
N GLU A 16 -32.60 -18.35 39.07
CA GLU A 16 -33.02 -19.38 40.03
C GLU A 16 -31.84 -20.08 40.72
N THR A 17 -30.68 -20.15 40.06
CA THR A 17 -29.48 -20.80 40.60
C THR A 17 -28.88 -20.01 41.75
N ILE A 18 -28.81 -18.68 41.62
CA ILE A 18 -28.26 -17.79 42.66
C ILE A 18 -29.35 -17.22 43.58
N LYS A 19 -30.63 -17.51 43.28
CA LYS A 19 -31.82 -16.99 43.98
C LYS A 19 -31.87 -15.46 44.09
N ASP A 20 -31.24 -14.77 43.15
CA ASP A 20 -31.17 -13.31 43.07
C ASP A 20 -31.25 -12.85 41.60
N PHE A 21 -31.39 -11.54 41.40
CA PHE A 21 -31.41 -10.90 40.10
C PHE A 21 -29.99 -10.70 39.57
N GLU A 22 -29.73 -11.26 38.40
CA GLU A 22 -28.53 -11.04 37.63
C GLU A 22 -28.71 -9.81 36.74
N ASP A 23 -27.84 -8.81 36.90
CA ASP A 23 -27.88 -7.61 36.06
C ASP A 23 -27.47 -7.96 34.63
N LEU A 24 -28.38 -7.72 33.68
CA LEU A 24 -28.13 -7.95 32.26
C LEU A 24 -27.49 -6.72 31.62
N PHE A 25 -28.01 -5.55 31.96
CA PHE A 25 -27.61 -4.27 31.38
C PHE A 25 -27.61 -3.16 32.43
N ILE A 26 -26.56 -2.34 32.40
CA ILE A 26 -26.42 -1.15 33.24
C ILE A 26 -26.22 0.07 32.32
N LEU A 27 -27.13 1.03 32.37
CA LEU A 27 -27.09 2.26 31.59
C LEU A 27 -26.82 3.46 32.51
N ASN A 28 -25.82 4.26 32.16
CA ASN A 28 -25.65 5.58 32.74
C ASN A 28 -26.56 6.58 31.99
N SER A 29 -27.57 7.12 32.68
CA SER A 29 -28.60 7.98 32.07
C SER A 29 -28.05 9.31 31.53
N SER A 30 -26.93 9.80 32.07
CA SER A 30 -26.32 11.09 31.70
C SER A 30 -25.38 10.98 30.50
N THR A 31 -24.61 9.88 30.41
CA THR A 31 -23.65 9.66 29.32
C THR A 31 -24.19 8.75 28.23
N LEU A 32 -25.35 8.10 28.46
CA LEU A 32 -25.91 7.04 27.62
C LEU A 32 -24.94 5.89 27.36
N ASN A 33 -23.98 5.68 28.27
CA ASN A 33 -23.07 4.56 28.20
C ASN A 33 -23.74 3.32 28.79
N LEU A 34 -23.89 2.30 27.96
CA LEU A 34 -24.51 1.03 28.31
C LEU A 34 -23.46 -0.06 28.45
N ASN A 35 -23.37 -0.64 29.65
CA ASN A 35 -22.58 -1.82 29.94
C ASN A 35 -23.48 -3.07 29.85
N GLN A 36 -23.17 -3.94 28.89
CA GLN A 36 -23.77 -5.26 28.78
C GLN A 36 -22.96 -6.25 29.61
N LEU A 37 -23.60 -6.85 30.62
CA LEU A 37 -22.95 -7.81 31.52
C LEU A 37 -23.18 -9.25 31.08
N VAL A 38 -24.28 -9.51 30.37
CA VAL A 38 -24.63 -10.85 29.87
C VAL A 38 -24.90 -10.79 28.36
N GLN A 39 -24.18 -11.62 27.59
CA GLN A 39 -24.36 -11.71 26.15
C GLN A 39 -25.63 -12.52 25.82
N SER A 40 -26.61 -11.88 25.18
CA SER A 40 -27.85 -12.53 24.74
C SER A 40 -27.80 -12.77 23.23
N GLN A 41 -28.01 -14.02 22.80
CA GLN A 41 -28.11 -14.37 21.38
C GLN A 41 -29.50 -14.02 20.85
N HIS A 42 -29.59 -13.46 19.65
CA HIS A 42 -30.86 -13.10 19.00
C HIS A 42 -31.75 -12.10 19.78
N SER A 43 -31.12 -11.20 20.53
CA SER A 43 -31.80 -10.10 21.23
C SER A 43 -31.54 -8.75 20.56
N GLN A 44 -32.56 -7.89 20.52
CA GLN A 44 -32.42 -6.47 20.21
C GLN A 44 -32.46 -5.66 21.50
N LEU A 45 -31.66 -4.61 21.55
CA LEU A 45 -31.57 -3.73 22.69
C LEU A 45 -31.73 -2.28 22.24
N SER A 46 -32.66 -1.57 22.86
CA SER A 46 -32.88 -0.13 22.65
C SER A 46 -32.86 0.54 24.01
N PHE A 47 -32.27 1.74 24.09
CA PHE A 47 -32.22 2.47 25.34
C PHE A 47 -32.19 3.98 25.10
N GLY A 48 -32.63 4.72 26.10
CA GLY A 48 -32.56 6.17 26.17
C GLY A 48 -32.33 6.59 27.62
N SER A 49 -32.26 7.88 27.87
CA SER A 49 -31.97 8.40 29.23
C SER A 49 -32.93 7.90 30.32
N LEU A 50 -34.14 7.47 29.93
CA LEU A 50 -35.21 7.04 30.83
C LEU A 50 -35.72 5.61 30.59
N PHE A 51 -35.16 4.85 29.64
CA PHE A 51 -35.64 3.50 29.35
C PHE A 51 -34.54 2.55 28.87
N ILE A 52 -34.73 1.27 29.16
CA ILE A 52 -34.03 0.14 28.54
C ILE A 52 -35.11 -0.82 28.05
N THR A 53 -35.04 -1.21 26.79
CA THR A 53 -35.94 -2.14 26.14
C THR A 53 -35.13 -3.31 25.59
N LEU A 54 -35.38 -4.49 26.14
CA LEU A 54 -34.85 -5.76 25.64
C LEU A 54 -35.94 -6.50 24.87
N THR A 55 -35.69 -6.78 23.60
CA THR A 55 -36.59 -7.56 22.74
C THR A 55 -35.90 -8.86 22.36
N LEU A 56 -36.46 -10.00 22.76
CA LEU A 56 -35.99 -11.32 22.35
C LEU A 56 -36.75 -11.73 21.08
N LEU A 57 -36.03 -11.98 19.98
CA LEU A 57 -36.67 -12.24 18.68
C LEU A 57 -37.20 -13.68 18.55
N ASN A 58 -36.61 -14.63 19.28
CA ASN A 58 -37.03 -16.03 19.32
C ASN A 58 -36.99 -16.53 20.78
N PRO A 59 -37.89 -16.05 21.67
CA PRO A 59 -37.86 -16.43 23.07
C PRO A 59 -38.22 -17.91 23.25
N THR A 60 -37.48 -18.58 24.12
CA THR A 60 -37.71 -19.98 24.51
C THR A 60 -38.37 -20.05 25.89
N GLN A 61 -38.74 -21.25 26.34
CA GLN A 61 -39.23 -21.45 27.70
C GLN A 61 -38.20 -20.98 28.76
N LEU A 62 -36.90 -20.99 28.45
CA LEU A 62 -35.85 -20.52 29.36
C LEU A 62 -35.86 -18.99 29.56
N ASP A 63 -36.52 -18.26 28.66
CA ASP A 63 -36.63 -16.80 28.70
C ASP A 63 -37.85 -16.32 29.48
N ALA A 64 -38.79 -17.22 29.82
CA ALA A 64 -39.93 -16.94 30.68
C ALA A 64 -39.49 -16.87 32.14
N LYS A 65 -38.93 -15.72 32.52
CA LYS A 65 -38.43 -15.41 33.86
C LYS A 65 -39.02 -14.10 34.35
N VAL A 66 -38.76 -13.80 35.62
CA VAL A 66 -39.06 -12.48 36.20
C VAL A 66 -37.94 -11.51 35.84
N TYR A 67 -38.30 -10.39 35.23
CA TYR A 67 -37.39 -9.29 34.91
C TYR A 67 -37.62 -8.13 35.87
N ARG A 68 -36.55 -7.42 36.23
CA ARG A 68 -36.57 -6.27 37.12
C ARG A 68 -35.90 -5.08 36.45
N CYS A 69 -36.56 -3.94 36.46
CA CYS A 69 -35.98 -2.66 36.09
C CYS A 69 -35.74 -1.84 37.35
N THR A 70 -34.51 -1.37 37.55
CA THR A 70 -34.11 -0.56 38.70
C THR A 70 -33.61 0.80 38.22
N VAL A 71 -34.22 1.87 38.72
CA VAL A 71 -33.76 3.25 38.53
C VAL A 71 -33.06 3.69 39.81
N THR A 72 -31.83 4.17 39.68
CA THR A 72 -31.07 4.74 40.80
C THR A 72 -30.78 6.21 40.49
N GLY A 73 -31.06 7.08 41.45
CA GLY A 73 -30.94 8.52 41.24
C GLY A 73 -31.03 9.31 42.53
N ASP A 74 -30.84 10.61 42.43
CA ASP A 74 -30.86 11.49 43.58
C ASP A 74 -32.28 12.01 43.82
N ASN A 75 -32.70 12.03 45.09
CA ASN A 75 -33.91 12.71 45.51
C ASN A 75 -33.64 14.20 45.79
N ALA A 76 -34.69 14.97 46.12
CA ALA A 76 -34.59 16.41 46.41
C ALA A 76 -33.58 16.80 47.52
N ASN A 77 -33.17 15.83 48.36
CA ASN A 77 -32.18 16.03 49.43
C ASN A 77 -30.78 15.52 49.05
N VAL A 78 -30.54 15.21 47.77
CA VAL A 78 -29.27 14.65 47.24
C VAL A 78 -28.89 13.31 47.89
N ALA A 79 -29.88 12.58 48.42
CA ALA A 79 -29.69 11.22 48.88
C ALA A 79 -29.95 10.25 47.73
N ASN A 80 -29.06 9.27 47.57
CA ASN A 80 -29.17 8.24 46.55
C ASN A 80 -30.34 7.29 46.89
N VAL A 81 -31.34 7.23 46.01
CA VAL A 81 -32.53 6.41 46.15
C VAL A 81 -32.66 5.50 44.93
N SER A 82 -33.05 4.26 45.17
CA SER A 82 -33.39 3.31 44.12
C SER A 82 -34.89 2.98 44.14
N LEU A 83 -35.49 2.93 42.96
CA LEU A 83 -36.85 2.46 42.72
C LEU A 83 -36.78 1.28 41.75
N PHE A 84 -37.64 0.28 41.94
CA PHE A 84 -37.67 -0.89 41.05
C PHE A 84 -39.09 -1.31 40.70
N ALA A 85 -39.23 -1.91 39.53
CA ALA A 85 -40.45 -2.57 39.06
C ALA A 85 -40.10 -3.95 38.51
N TYR A 86 -40.94 -4.94 38.76
CA TYR A 86 -40.77 -6.29 38.23
C TYR A 86 -41.89 -6.64 37.24
N LYS A 87 -41.56 -7.50 36.29
CA LYS A 87 -42.50 -8.08 35.33
C LYS A 87 -42.20 -9.56 35.17
N GLU A 88 -43.19 -10.38 35.44
CA GLU A 88 -43.15 -11.82 35.15
C GLU A 88 -43.55 -12.05 33.70
N VAL A 89 -42.75 -12.87 33.01
CA VAL A 89 -42.99 -13.31 31.64
C VAL A 89 -43.31 -14.79 31.67
N GLU A 90 -44.52 -15.16 31.27
CA GLU A 90 -44.98 -16.54 31.24
C GLU A 90 -44.79 -17.15 29.84
N TYR A 91 -44.43 -18.44 29.79
CA TYR A 91 -44.36 -19.20 28.54
C TYR A 91 -45.68 -19.94 28.30
N GLU A 92 -46.53 -19.41 27.42
CA GLU A 92 -47.80 -20.04 27.11
C GLU A 92 -47.67 -21.00 25.92
N ARG A 93 -47.97 -22.28 26.15
CA ARG A 93 -47.85 -23.35 25.14
C ARG A 93 -49.10 -23.53 24.28
N ASN A 94 -50.16 -22.76 24.54
CA ASN A 94 -51.50 -23.01 23.99
C ASN A 94 -51.69 -22.34 22.62
N SER A 95 -51.91 -23.17 21.60
CA SER A 95 -52.35 -22.79 20.25
C SER A 95 -53.60 -21.92 20.24
N THR A 96 -54.34 -21.86 21.35
CA THR A 96 -55.54 -21.03 21.54
C THR A 96 -55.21 -19.53 21.57
N ALA A 97 -54.09 -19.10 22.15
CA ALA A 97 -53.69 -17.68 22.18
C ALA A 97 -53.32 -17.17 20.78
N LEU A 98 -52.65 -18.00 19.98
CA LEU A 98 -52.39 -17.75 18.56
C LEU A 98 -53.68 -17.67 17.74
N ILE A 99 -54.66 -18.55 18.02
CA ILE A 99 -55.96 -18.54 17.33
C ILE A 99 -56.79 -17.30 17.71
N GLU A 100 -56.76 -16.88 18.98
CA GLU A 100 -57.43 -15.66 19.43
C GLU A 100 -56.75 -14.39 18.90
N GLU A 101 -55.41 -14.34 18.81
CA GLU A 101 -54.72 -13.20 18.19
C GLU A 101 -54.96 -13.14 16.67
N ILE A 102 -55.01 -14.29 15.98
CA ILE A 102 -55.45 -14.37 14.57
C ILE A 102 -56.91 -13.90 14.41
N ARG A 103 -57.80 -14.23 15.37
CA ARG A 103 -59.19 -13.74 15.38
C ARG A 103 -59.27 -12.24 15.68
N ARG A 104 -58.44 -11.71 16.57
CA ARG A 104 -58.36 -10.26 16.86
C ARG A 104 -57.88 -9.49 15.62
N LEU A 105 -56.81 -9.96 14.98
CA LEU A 105 -56.28 -9.38 13.74
C LEU A 105 -57.30 -9.47 12.58
N LYS A 106 -58.13 -10.51 12.52
CA LYS A 106 -59.24 -10.60 11.56
C LYS A 106 -60.46 -9.73 11.91
N LYS A 107 -60.66 -9.35 13.17
CA LYS A 107 -61.81 -8.55 13.61
C LYS A 107 -61.56 -7.05 13.49
N ASP A 108 -60.30 -6.62 13.55
CA ASP A 108 -59.89 -5.22 13.36
C ASP A 108 -59.90 -4.76 11.89
N GLU A 109 -60.06 -5.68 10.92
CA GLU A 109 -60.23 -5.32 9.50
C GLU A 109 -61.58 -4.64 9.20
N ASN A 110 -62.53 -4.63 10.14
CA ASN A 110 -63.88 -4.08 9.94
C ASN A 110 -64.37 -3.09 11.02
N VAL A 111 -63.51 -2.59 11.93
CA VAL A 111 -63.87 -1.51 12.86
C VAL A 111 -62.71 -0.52 12.98
N CYS A 112 -62.53 0.32 11.97
CA CYS A 112 -61.72 1.52 12.10
C CYS A 112 -62.61 2.65 12.66
N GLN A 113 -62.93 2.57 13.96
CA GLN A 113 -63.62 3.63 14.69
C GLN A 113 -62.68 4.25 15.73
N CYS A 114 -61.51 4.68 15.24
CA CYS A 114 -60.67 5.72 15.84
C CYS A 114 -59.85 6.39 14.73
N CYS A 115 -60.49 6.76 13.62
CA CYS A 115 -60.00 7.88 12.83
C CYS A 115 -60.32 9.14 13.64
N LEU A 116 -59.28 9.81 14.12
CA LEU A 116 -59.35 11.14 14.72
C LEU A 116 -60.37 11.98 13.97
N LYS A 117 -61.37 12.48 14.71
CA LYS A 117 -62.33 13.46 14.19
C LYS A 117 -61.53 14.59 13.54
N LYS A 118 -61.84 14.89 12.28
CA LYS A 118 -61.48 16.18 11.70
C LYS A 118 -62.24 17.23 12.50
N ASP A 119 -61.54 17.94 13.37
CA ASP A 119 -61.97 19.27 13.78
C ASP A 119 -61.57 20.23 12.66
N ASP A 120 -62.57 20.64 11.89
CA ASP A 120 -62.47 21.83 11.06
C ASP A 120 -62.44 23.05 11.98
N ARG A 121 -61.28 23.72 11.98
CA ARG A 121 -61.01 25.16 12.21
C ARG A 121 -59.92 25.41 13.26
N SER A 122 -58.71 25.63 12.78
CA SER A 122 -58.06 26.95 12.92
C SER A 122 -56.76 26.98 12.10
N ASP A 123 -56.53 28.13 11.49
CA ASP A 123 -55.41 28.51 10.64
C ASP A 123 -54.01 28.06 11.10
N THR A 124 -53.13 27.92 10.09
CA THR A 124 -51.64 27.83 10.16
C THR A 124 -51.03 26.59 10.81
N SER A 125 -50.78 25.53 10.03
CA SER A 125 -49.86 24.44 10.42
C SER A 125 -48.40 24.80 10.05
N PRO A 126 -47.46 24.79 10.99
CA PRO A 126 -46.05 25.02 10.71
C PRO A 126 -45.46 23.82 9.94
N SER A 127 -44.65 24.11 8.92
CA SER A 127 -43.91 23.13 8.12
C SER A 127 -43.28 22.00 8.96
N SER A 128 -43.56 20.74 8.63
CA SER A 128 -42.94 19.59 9.31
C SER A 128 -41.41 19.67 9.22
N LYS A 129 -40.73 19.60 10.37
CA LYS A 129 -39.25 19.65 10.47
C LYS A 129 -38.57 18.37 9.93
N ILE A 130 -39.33 17.33 9.65
CA ILE A 130 -38.88 16.07 9.08
C ILE A 130 -39.56 15.86 7.71
N GLN A 131 -38.82 15.28 6.76
CA GLN A 131 -39.30 14.84 5.45
C GLN A 131 -38.76 13.44 5.17
N PHE A 132 -39.65 12.50 4.85
CA PHE A 132 -39.31 11.12 4.53
C PHE A 132 -39.84 10.72 3.16
N SER A 133 -38.96 10.20 2.31
CA SER A 133 -39.25 9.92 0.90
C SER A 133 -38.62 8.62 0.44
N GLY A 134 -39.31 7.92 -0.45
CA GLY A 134 -38.80 6.75 -1.18
C GLY A 134 -38.59 7.07 -2.66
N SER A 135 -37.72 6.31 -3.33
CA SER A 135 -37.56 6.39 -4.79
C SER A 135 -38.84 6.05 -5.55
N SER A 136 -39.66 5.17 -4.99
CA SER A 136 -41.03 4.87 -5.42
C SER A 136 -41.78 4.22 -4.26
N GLU A 137 -43.11 4.34 -4.25
CA GLU A 137 -44.00 3.65 -3.30
C GLU A 137 -44.28 2.19 -3.71
N ILE A 138 -44.17 1.91 -5.01
CA ILE A 138 -44.35 0.58 -5.59
C ILE A 138 -43.04 0.21 -6.27
N ILE A 139 -42.45 -0.92 -5.87
CA ILE A 139 -41.18 -1.39 -6.38
C ILE A 139 -41.37 -2.76 -7.02
N THR A 140 -40.84 -2.93 -8.22
CA THR A 140 -40.81 -4.25 -8.87
C THR A 140 -39.67 -5.09 -8.31
N GLU A 141 -40.04 -6.24 -7.72
CA GLU A 141 -39.15 -7.19 -7.04
C GLU A 141 -37.97 -7.59 -7.93
N GLN A 142 -36.75 -7.62 -7.37
CA GLN A 142 -35.49 -7.96 -8.05
C GLN A 142 -35.07 -7.12 -9.27
N ILE A 143 -35.93 -6.23 -9.77
CA ILE A 143 -35.63 -5.37 -10.92
C ILE A 143 -35.22 -3.97 -10.45
N GLU A 144 -36.04 -3.35 -9.60
CA GLU A 144 -35.86 -1.97 -9.19
C GLU A 144 -35.21 -1.85 -7.81
N PRO A 145 -34.24 -0.95 -7.63
CA PRO A 145 -33.72 -0.63 -6.29
C PRO A 145 -34.65 0.31 -5.53
N LEU A 146 -34.70 0.16 -4.21
CA LEU A 146 -35.37 1.11 -3.32
C LEU A 146 -34.33 2.03 -2.68
N THR A 147 -34.59 3.33 -2.73
CA THR A 147 -33.85 4.33 -1.97
C THR A 147 -34.79 5.04 -1.03
N LEU A 148 -34.53 4.95 0.27
CA LEU A 148 -35.22 5.71 1.30
C LEU A 148 -34.34 6.85 1.75
N LYS A 149 -34.90 8.05 1.81
CA LYS A 149 -34.22 9.26 2.24
C LYS A 149 -35.05 9.97 3.30
N CYS A 150 -34.47 10.06 4.48
CA CYS A 150 -34.96 10.88 5.56
C CYS A 150 -34.13 12.16 5.68
N LEU A 151 -34.84 13.29 5.78
CA LEU A 151 -34.30 14.62 5.87
C LEU A 151 -34.87 15.30 7.11
N PHE A 152 -34.01 15.94 7.88
CA PHE A 152 -34.38 16.83 8.97
C PHE A 152 -33.99 18.25 8.59
N LYS A 153 -35.01 19.09 8.40
CA LYS A 153 -34.87 20.46 7.94
C LYS A 153 -34.43 21.37 9.07
N VAL A 154 -33.41 22.19 8.82
CA VAL A 154 -33.03 23.25 9.75
C VAL A 154 -34.12 24.33 9.69
N PRO A 155 -34.80 24.67 10.81
CA PRO A 155 -35.85 25.67 10.78
C PRO A 155 -35.28 27.04 10.41
N ASN A 156 -35.91 27.69 9.44
CA ASN A 156 -35.68 29.11 9.17
C ASN A 156 -36.21 29.93 10.36
N GLN A 157 -35.30 30.31 11.25
CA GLN A 157 -35.38 31.37 12.25
C GLN A 157 -36.72 31.53 13.02
N ASP A 158 -36.84 30.83 14.15
CA ASP A 158 -37.49 31.39 15.33
C ASP A 158 -36.48 31.35 16.50
N PRO A 159 -35.94 32.50 16.97
CA PRO A 159 -34.82 32.57 17.92
C PRO A 159 -35.14 32.03 19.33
N LYS A 160 -36.36 31.57 19.58
CA LYS A 160 -36.81 31.10 20.91
C LYS A 160 -36.74 29.59 21.12
N GLU A 161 -36.56 28.77 20.07
CA GLU A 161 -36.44 27.31 20.21
C GLU A 161 -35.21 26.76 19.46
N THR A 162 -34.05 26.78 20.12
CA THR A 162 -32.86 26.10 19.60
C THR A 162 -32.99 24.59 19.83
N SER A 163 -33.52 23.89 18.83
CA SER A 163 -33.63 22.44 18.81
C SER A 163 -32.43 21.82 18.11
N THR A 164 -31.75 20.88 18.76
CA THR A 164 -30.56 20.19 18.21
C THR A 164 -30.87 18.72 17.93
N LEU A 165 -30.67 18.28 16.69
CA LEU A 165 -30.83 16.89 16.30
C LEU A 165 -29.76 16.02 16.98
N GLN A 166 -30.20 14.94 17.62
CA GLN A 166 -29.33 13.98 18.30
C GLN A 166 -29.09 12.74 17.45
N SER A 167 -30.13 12.24 16.78
CA SER A 167 -30.03 11.04 15.94
C SER A 167 -31.15 10.96 14.91
N LEU A 168 -30.88 10.24 13.81
CA LEU A 168 -31.85 9.86 12.79
C LEU A 168 -31.87 8.34 12.63
N PHE A 169 -33.05 7.78 12.50
CA PHE A 169 -33.28 6.35 12.28
C PHE A 169 -34.17 6.14 11.06
N ILE A 170 -33.90 5.10 10.28
CA ILE A 170 -34.85 4.50 9.35
C ILE A 170 -35.20 3.11 9.88
N LEU A 171 -36.49 2.84 10.06
CA LEU A 171 -37.00 1.58 10.59
C LEU A 171 -38.04 0.97 9.65
N HIS A 172 -38.20 -0.35 9.75
CA HIS A 172 -39.28 -1.13 9.17
C HIS A 172 -40.16 -1.71 10.28
N GLU A 173 -41.48 -1.78 10.06
CA GLU A 173 -42.43 -2.28 11.06
C GLU A 173 -42.11 -3.68 11.61
N THR A 174 -41.63 -4.60 10.77
CA THR A 174 -41.27 -5.98 11.19
C THR A 174 -39.76 -6.22 11.27
N ASN A 175 -38.96 -5.48 10.49
CA ASN A 175 -37.52 -5.73 10.41
C ASN A 175 -36.71 -4.88 11.40
N GLY A 176 -37.35 -3.92 12.08
CA GLY A 176 -36.72 -3.04 13.06
C GLY A 176 -35.85 -1.98 12.39
N VAL A 177 -34.78 -1.56 13.08
CA VAL A 177 -33.85 -0.53 12.58
C VAL A 177 -33.12 -1.06 11.34
N ILE A 178 -33.13 -0.26 10.28
CA ILE A 178 -32.39 -0.53 9.04
C ILE A 178 -31.05 0.19 9.08
N ALA A 179 -31.09 1.49 9.42
CA ALA A 179 -29.92 2.33 9.53
C ALA A 179 -30.16 3.46 10.54
N TYR A 180 -29.08 3.93 11.16
CA TYR A 180 -29.13 5.13 12.00
C TYR A 180 -27.82 5.89 12.04
N VAL A 181 -27.91 7.19 12.29
CA VAL A 181 -26.78 8.10 12.48
C VAL A 181 -26.99 8.93 13.74
N ASN A 182 -25.93 9.09 14.53
CA ASN A 182 -25.94 9.89 15.76
C ASN A 182 -25.05 11.12 15.64
N LYS A 183 -25.35 12.13 16.43
CA LYS A 183 -24.56 13.35 16.54
C LYS A 183 -23.13 13.01 16.99
N GLY A 184 -22.13 13.49 16.24
CA GLY A 184 -20.72 13.26 16.53
C GLY A 184 -20.18 11.91 16.06
N GLN A 185 -21.01 11.04 15.47
CA GLN A 185 -20.57 9.80 14.83
C GLN A 185 -20.50 9.98 13.31
N PRO A 186 -19.35 9.76 12.67
CA PRO A 186 -19.22 9.86 11.21
C PRO A 186 -19.77 8.62 10.48
N VAL A 187 -20.07 7.54 11.21
CA VAL A 187 -20.42 6.23 10.64
C VAL A 187 -21.91 5.96 10.86
N VAL A 188 -22.63 5.70 9.78
CA VAL A 188 -23.98 5.15 9.84
C VAL A 188 -23.89 3.67 10.20
N ILE A 189 -24.61 3.26 11.24
CA ILE A 189 -24.59 1.87 11.71
C ILE A 189 -25.78 1.12 11.11
N ILE A 190 -25.49 -0.04 10.51
CA ILE A 190 -26.45 -0.88 9.78
C ILE A 190 -26.69 -2.15 10.58
N THR A 191 -27.96 -2.47 10.79
CA THR A 191 -28.36 -3.60 11.65
C THR A 191 -28.67 -4.88 10.87
N ARG A 192 -28.83 -4.82 9.53
CA ARG A 192 -29.02 -6.00 8.67
C ARG A 192 -28.53 -5.79 7.25
N GLY A 193 -27.82 -6.80 6.69
CA GLY A 193 -27.82 -7.24 5.28
C GLY A 193 -27.51 -6.26 4.15
N VAL A 194 -27.52 -4.95 4.40
CA VAL A 194 -27.26 -3.88 3.44
C VAL A 194 -25.77 -3.57 3.50
N PRO A 195 -25.04 -3.67 2.37
CA PRO A 195 -23.65 -3.27 2.31
C PRO A 195 -23.47 -1.83 2.80
N SER A 196 -22.43 -1.58 3.62
CA SER A 196 -22.12 -0.24 4.15
C SER A 196 -22.05 0.86 3.09
N LYS A 197 -21.59 0.51 1.88
CA LYS A 197 -21.53 1.39 0.71
C LYS A 197 -22.88 1.96 0.26
N ASN A 198 -24.00 1.34 0.63
CA ASN A 198 -25.31 1.78 0.18
C ASN A 198 -26.05 2.64 1.22
N VAL A 199 -25.38 3.02 2.29
CA VAL A 199 -25.95 3.86 3.34
C VAL A 199 -25.11 5.12 3.49
N LYS A 200 -25.77 6.27 3.48
CA LYS A 200 -25.17 7.59 3.59
C LYS A 200 -25.95 8.39 4.60
N GLY A 201 -25.27 9.06 5.51
CA GLY A 201 -25.96 9.91 6.47
C GLY A 201 -24.98 10.84 7.14
N LYS A 202 -25.43 12.06 7.42
CA LYS A 202 -24.66 13.07 8.11
C LYS A 202 -25.60 13.94 8.93
N ILE A 203 -25.23 14.17 10.17
CA ILE A 203 -25.87 15.15 11.04
C ILE A 203 -25.01 16.40 11.02
N TYR A 204 -25.59 17.48 10.52
CA TYR A 204 -24.99 18.79 10.46
C TYR A 204 -25.27 19.55 11.75
N VAL A 205 -24.21 20.09 12.37
CA VAL A 205 -24.31 20.84 13.62
C VAL A 205 -23.88 22.26 13.33
N ASN A 206 -24.80 23.22 13.45
CA ASN A 206 -24.57 24.64 13.20
C ASN A 206 -24.19 24.99 11.74
N GLU A 207 -24.40 24.06 10.80
CA GLU A 207 -24.30 24.31 9.36
C GLU A 207 -25.71 24.52 8.77
N PRO A 208 -25.85 25.30 7.67
CA PRO A 208 -27.14 25.54 7.03
C PRO A 208 -27.66 24.32 6.26
N GLU A 209 -26.89 23.22 6.18
CA GLU A 209 -27.27 22.00 5.48
C GLU A 209 -28.24 21.14 6.30
N ASP A 210 -29.25 20.58 5.62
CA ASP A 210 -30.20 19.66 6.22
C ASP A 210 -29.52 18.34 6.59
N SER A 211 -29.78 17.88 7.82
CA SER A 211 -29.30 16.56 8.25
C SER A 211 -30.06 15.47 7.54
N TYR A 212 -29.37 14.43 7.10
CA TYR A 212 -30.01 13.38 6.32
C TYR A 212 -29.49 11.99 6.65
N LEU A 213 -30.34 11.02 6.37
CA LEU A 213 -30.03 9.59 6.38
C LEU A 213 -30.68 8.97 5.14
N GLN A 214 -29.87 8.29 4.34
CA GLN A 214 -30.27 7.66 3.09
C GLN A 214 -29.77 6.21 3.06
N VAL A 215 -30.64 5.30 2.67
CA VAL A 215 -30.34 3.88 2.49
C VAL A 215 -30.84 3.47 1.12
N THR A 216 -29.98 2.85 0.32
CA THR A 216 -30.33 2.29 -0.99
C THR A 216 -30.05 0.80 -0.97
N TRP A 217 -30.92 -0.04 -1.52
CA TRP A 217 -30.57 -1.44 -1.74
C TRP A 217 -31.37 -2.03 -2.89
N SER A 218 -30.76 -3.03 -3.53
CA SER A 218 -31.32 -3.77 -4.66
C SER A 218 -31.73 -5.18 -4.22
N ASN A 219 -32.35 -5.93 -5.14
CA ASN A 219 -32.80 -7.31 -4.91
C ASN A 219 -33.83 -7.42 -3.78
N LEU A 220 -34.76 -6.46 -3.73
CA LEU A 220 -35.88 -6.48 -2.81
C LEU A 220 -36.71 -7.74 -2.99
N LYS A 221 -37.29 -8.20 -1.89
CA LYS A 221 -38.22 -9.32 -1.82
C LYS A 221 -39.61 -8.83 -1.44
N PHE A 222 -40.62 -9.64 -1.72
CA PHE A 222 -41.98 -9.36 -1.24
C PHE A 222 -42.05 -9.08 0.28
N SER A 223 -41.22 -9.76 1.08
CA SER A 223 -41.11 -9.56 2.54
C SER A 223 -40.57 -8.20 2.97
N ASP A 224 -40.01 -7.42 2.05
CA ASP A 224 -39.53 -6.06 2.31
C ASP A 224 -40.65 -5.03 2.10
N SER A 225 -41.86 -5.46 1.73
CA SER A 225 -43.05 -4.60 1.75
C SER A 225 -43.44 -4.29 3.19
N GLY A 226 -43.96 -3.08 3.40
CA GLY A 226 -44.48 -2.67 4.69
C GLY A 226 -44.32 -1.18 4.95
N LYS A 227 -44.57 -0.82 6.21
CA LYS A 227 -44.39 0.55 6.72
C LYS A 227 -42.95 0.77 7.13
N TYR A 228 -42.39 1.84 6.57
CA TYR A 228 -41.10 2.39 6.91
C TYR A 228 -41.29 3.68 7.68
N PHE A 229 -40.43 3.91 8.65
CA PHE A 229 -40.48 5.08 9.50
C PHE A 229 -39.15 5.80 9.45
N CYS A 230 -39.17 7.12 9.30
CA CYS A 230 -38.06 7.92 9.76
C CYS A 230 -38.35 8.50 11.14
N GLU A 231 -37.42 8.29 12.07
CA GLU A 231 -37.49 8.88 13.40
C GLU A 231 -36.30 9.82 13.62
N ALA A 232 -36.60 11.07 13.99
CA ALA A 232 -35.62 12.09 14.35
C ALA A 232 -35.75 12.40 15.84
N HIS A 233 -34.67 12.20 16.59
CA HIS A 233 -34.63 12.50 18.02
C HIS A 233 -34.00 13.87 18.22
N VAL A 234 -34.75 14.78 18.84
CA VAL A 234 -34.38 16.19 18.93
C VAL A 234 -34.32 16.60 20.39
N LYS A 235 -33.29 17.37 20.76
CA LYS A 235 -33.11 17.94 22.09
C LYS A 235 -33.25 19.46 22.03
N TYR A 236 -34.20 20.01 22.78
CA TYR A 236 -34.44 21.44 22.89
C TYR A 236 -33.54 22.07 23.97
N SER A 237 -33.33 23.38 23.90
CA SER A 237 -32.54 24.16 24.86
C SER A 237 -32.99 24.00 26.32
N GLY A 238 -34.28 23.77 26.56
CA GLY A 238 -34.85 23.48 27.88
C GLY A 238 -34.59 22.07 28.40
N GLY A 239 -33.75 21.26 27.74
CA GLY A 239 -33.44 19.89 28.13
C GLY A 239 -34.48 18.84 27.71
N ARG A 240 -35.68 19.27 27.31
CA ARG A 240 -36.74 18.41 26.74
C ARG A 240 -36.24 17.70 25.49
N THR A 241 -36.55 16.41 25.38
CA THR A 241 -36.32 15.61 24.17
C THR A 241 -37.66 15.23 23.55
N ASP A 242 -37.82 15.47 22.24
CA ASP A 242 -38.96 14.97 21.48
C ASP A 242 -38.50 14.02 20.36
N LYS A 243 -39.42 13.16 19.93
CA LYS A 243 -39.26 12.28 18.78
C LYS A 243 -40.21 12.74 17.69
N LEU A 244 -39.66 13.13 16.54
CA LEU A 244 -40.42 13.39 15.32
C LEU A 244 -40.43 12.12 14.48
N THR A 245 -41.58 11.78 13.92
CA THR A 245 -41.74 10.55 13.15
C THR A 245 -42.54 10.83 11.89
N GLU A 246 -42.06 10.29 10.77
CA GLU A 246 -42.76 10.30 9.50
C GLU A 246 -42.73 8.90 8.90
N MET A 247 -43.77 8.54 8.17
CA MET A 247 -44.02 7.17 7.74
C MET A 247 -44.30 7.12 6.25
N LEU A 248 -43.75 6.10 5.61
CA LEU A 248 -43.94 5.76 4.21
C LEU A 248 -44.34 4.30 4.10
N THR A 249 -45.26 3.96 3.21
CA THR A 249 -45.59 2.56 2.91
C THR A 249 -44.98 2.17 1.58
N ILE A 250 -44.20 1.08 1.56
CA ILE A 250 -43.61 0.52 0.35
C ILE A 250 -44.28 -0.80 0.02
N THR A 251 -44.70 -0.97 -1.22
CA THR A 251 -45.25 -2.22 -1.74
C THR A 251 -44.29 -2.83 -2.76
N VAL A 252 -43.72 -3.99 -2.46
CA VAL A 252 -42.93 -4.76 -3.40
C VAL A 252 -43.85 -5.73 -4.15
N LYS A 253 -43.88 -5.66 -5.47
CA LYS A 253 -44.70 -6.53 -6.32
C LYS A 253 -43.80 -7.42 -7.17
N SER A 254 -44.21 -8.67 -7.37
CA SER A 254 -43.51 -9.55 -8.29
C SER A 254 -43.57 -9.00 -9.72
N PRO A 255 -42.50 -9.17 -10.51
CA PRO A 255 -42.43 -8.63 -11.86
C PRO A 255 -43.44 -9.27 -12.80
N THR A 256 -43.98 -8.46 -13.70
CA THR A 256 -44.80 -8.92 -14.81
C THR A 256 -43.93 -9.54 -15.92
N ILE A 257 -44.55 -10.37 -16.77
CA ILE A 257 -43.86 -10.96 -17.93
C ILE A 257 -43.30 -9.85 -18.85
N ASP A 258 -44.02 -8.74 -19.04
CA ASP A 258 -43.57 -7.63 -19.89
C ASP A 258 -42.31 -6.95 -19.34
N GLU A 259 -42.24 -6.71 -18.02
CA GLU A 259 -41.05 -6.16 -17.36
C GLU A 259 -39.85 -7.11 -17.48
N LEU A 260 -40.07 -8.41 -17.31
CA LEU A 260 -39.02 -9.43 -17.50
C LEU A 260 -38.53 -9.46 -18.94
N VAL A 261 -39.43 -9.37 -19.93
CA VAL A 261 -39.06 -9.31 -21.35
C VAL A 261 -38.21 -8.07 -21.65
N LYS A 262 -38.53 -6.91 -21.07
CA LYS A 262 -37.71 -5.69 -21.22
C LYS A 262 -36.31 -5.84 -20.63
N VAL A 263 -36.19 -6.46 -19.45
CA VAL A 263 -34.88 -6.75 -18.84
C VAL A 263 -34.11 -7.73 -19.72
N LEU A 264 -34.77 -8.78 -20.21
CA LEU A 264 -34.15 -9.77 -21.09
C LEU A 264 -33.66 -9.14 -22.41
N GLN A 265 -34.46 -8.27 -23.03
CA GLN A 265 -34.08 -7.54 -24.23
C GLN A 265 -32.82 -6.70 -24.01
N LYS A 266 -32.76 -5.93 -22.91
CA LYS A 266 -31.55 -5.15 -22.56
C LYS A 266 -30.32 -6.05 -22.39
N VAL A 267 -30.48 -7.19 -21.72
CA VAL A 267 -29.39 -8.16 -21.52
C VAL A 267 -28.95 -8.76 -22.86
N VAL A 268 -29.87 -9.13 -23.75
CA VAL A 268 -29.56 -9.65 -25.08
C VAL A 268 -28.79 -8.61 -25.91
N THR A 269 -29.24 -7.36 -25.94
CA THR A 269 -28.53 -6.28 -26.64
C THR A 269 -27.11 -6.09 -26.08
N GLN A 270 -26.94 -6.12 -24.75
CA GLN A 270 -25.60 -6.01 -24.16
C GLN A 270 -24.70 -7.19 -24.54
N ILE A 271 -25.26 -8.40 -24.60
CA ILE A 271 -24.53 -9.61 -25.01
C ILE A 271 -24.09 -9.49 -26.48
N GLU A 272 -24.93 -8.93 -27.35
CA GLU A 272 -24.59 -8.69 -28.75
C GLU A 272 -23.46 -7.66 -28.88
N GLU A 273 -23.53 -6.54 -28.16
CA GLU A 273 -22.45 -5.54 -28.11
C GLU A 273 -21.14 -6.13 -27.59
N ASP A 274 -21.20 -6.91 -26.51
CA ASP A 274 -20.00 -7.54 -25.94
C ASP A 274 -19.42 -8.61 -26.87
N LYS A 275 -20.26 -9.33 -27.62
CA LYS A 275 -19.81 -10.26 -28.65
C LYS A 275 -19.01 -9.55 -29.74
N ASP A 276 -19.49 -8.40 -30.22
CA ASP A 276 -18.80 -7.63 -31.26
C ASP A 276 -17.45 -7.11 -30.75
N ARG A 277 -17.41 -6.59 -29.51
CA ARG A 277 -16.16 -6.15 -28.85
C ARG A 277 -15.17 -7.30 -28.67
N ILE A 278 -15.66 -8.48 -28.28
CA ILE A 278 -14.81 -9.68 -28.15
C ILE A 278 -14.25 -10.10 -29.51
N GLN A 279 -15.06 -10.04 -30.57
CA GLN A 279 -14.62 -10.37 -31.92
C GLN A 279 -13.54 -9.40 -32.44
N GLU A 280 -13.70 -8.09 -32.20
CA GLU A 280 -12.67 -7.08 -32.52
C GLU A 280 -11.36 -7.38 -31.77
N ASN A 281 -11.45 -7.63 -30.46
CA ASN A 281 -10.27 -7.97 -29.65
C ASN A 281 -9.57 -9.25 -30.14
N GLN A 282 -10.33 -10.26 -30.58
CA GLN A 282 -9.75 -11.47 -31.18
C GLN A 282 -8.97 -11.16 -32.46
N GLN A 283 -9.47 -10.26 -33.32
CA GLN A 283 -8.76 -9.84 -34.53
C GLN A 283 -7.48 -9.07 -34.20
N ASN A 284 -7.54 -8.15 -33.23
CA ASN A 284 -6.38 -7.39 -32.77
C ASN A 284 -5.29 -8.31 -32.21
N ILE A 285 -5.65 -9.29 -31.37
CA ILE A 285 -4.72 -10.29 -30.84
C ILE A 285 -4.08 -11.11 -31.97
N LYS A 286 -4.86 -11.50 -32.99
CA LYS A 286 -4.34 -12.23 -34.15
C LYS A 286 -3.33 -11.40 -34.95
N SER A 287 -3.57 -10.09 -35.10
CA SER A 287 -2.62 -9.18 -35.75
C SER A 287 -1.33 -9.05 -34.94
N MET A 288 -1.43 -8.79 -33.64
CA MET A 288 -0.27 -8.67 -32.74
C MET A 288 0.58 -9.94 -32.74
N LYS A 289 -0.06 -11.12 -32.76
CA LYS A 289 0.64 -12.40 -32.88
C LYS A 289 1.45 -12.49 -34.17
N LYS A 290 0.86 -12.09 -35.31
CA LYS A 290 1.53 -12.11 -36.61
C LYS A 290 2.74 -11.17 -36.65
N ASP A 291 2.63 -9.99 -36.03
CA ASP A 291 3.74 -9.04 -35.96
C ASP A 291 4.85 -9.55 -35.03
N LEU A 292 4.49 -10.17 -33.91
CA LEU A 292 5.44 -10.84 -33.02
C LEU A 292 6.20 -11.96 -33.75
N ASP A 293 5.50 -12.81 -34.49
CA ASP A 293 6.12 -13.88 -35.29
C ASP A 293 7.10 -13.31 -36.33
N ARG A 294 6.74 -12.20 -37.00
CA ARG A 294 7.63 -11.52 -37.95
C ARG A 294 8.89 -10.98 -37.25
N ASN A 295 8.73 -10.36 -36.08
CA ASN A 295 9.85 -9.81 -35.32
C ASN A 295 10.79 -10.92 -34.82
N VAL A 296 10.26 -12.03 -34.32
CA VAL A 296 11.05 -13.20 -33.91
C VAL A 296 11.85 -13.76 -35.08
N LEU A 297 11.26 -13.87 -36.27
CA LEU A 297 11.97 -14.28 -37.48
C LEU A 297 13.04 -13.27 -37.91
N GLY A 298 12.79 -11.98 -37.70
CA GLY A 298 13.77 -10.90 -37.91
C GLY A 298 14.99 -11.07 -37.01
N ILE A 299 14.76 -11.12 -35.70
CA ILE A 299 15.81 -11.30 -34.68
C ILE A 299 16.62 -12.56 -34.94
N LYS A 300 15.96 -13.67 -35.33
CA LYS A 300 16.66 -14.91 -35.68
C LYS A 300 17.66 -14.71 -36.83
N ARG A 301 17.27 -14.03 -37.89
CA ARG A 301 18.16 -13.71 -39.03
C ARG A 301 19.33 -12.83 -38.60
N ASP A 302 19.10 -11.85 -37.74
CA ASP A 302 20.13 -10.94 -37.25
C ASP A 302 21.16 -11.67 -36.36
N ILE A 303 20.68 -12.60 -35.53
CA ILE A 303 21.53 -13.50 -34.72
C ILE A 303 22.38 -14.39 -35.63
N ASP A 304 21.77 -15.02 -36.64
CA ASP A 304 22.50 -15.89 -37.57
C ASP A 304 23.60 -15.12 -38.34
N SER A 305 23.28 -13.90 -38.80
CA SER A 305 24.25 -13.00 -39.46
C SER A 305 25.39 -12.59 -38.51
N THR A 306 25.05 -12.21 -37.28
CA THR A 306 26.05 -11.83 -36.25
C THR A 306 26.94 -13.00 -35.89
N LYS A 307 26.38 -14.22 -35.77
CA LYS A 307 27.14 -15.44 -35.55
C LYS A 307 28.18 -15.66 -36.67
N GLN A 308 27.77 -15.54 -37.93
CA GLN A 308 28.67 -15.71 -39.07
C GLN A 308 29.79 -14.65 -39.06
N ASN A 309 29.48 -13.40 -38.72
CA ASN A 309 30.49 -12.35 -38.61
C ASN A 309 31.50 -12.64 -37.49
N ILE A 310 31.06 -13.15 -36.35
CA ILE A 310 31.94 -13.56 -35.25
C ILE A 310 32.83 -14.73 -35.66
N GLU A 311 32.30 -15.73 -36.37
CA GLU A 311 33.07 -16.87 -36.88
C GLU A 311 34.17 -16.40 -37.85
N ASN A 312 33.85 -15.48 -38.77
CA ASN A 312 34.83 -14.90 -39.68
C ASN A 312 35.92 -14.13 -38.92
N PHE A 313 35.54 -13.26 -37.98
CA PHE A 313 36.49 -12.50 -37.17
C PHE A 313 37.41 -13.40 -36.34
N SER A 314 36.87 -14.48 -35.76
CA SER A 314 37.67 -15.48 -35.03
C SER A 314 38.73 -16.11 -35.93
N SER A 315 38.35 -16.50 -37.16
CA SER A 315 39.27 -17.04 -38.15
C SER A 315 40.37 -16.04 -38.53
N ASP A 316 40.02 -14.77 -38.72
CA ASP A 316 40.98 -13.71 -39.05
C ASP A 316 41.98 -13.48 -37.92
N VAL A 317 41.51 -13.45 -36.67
CA VAL A 317 42.36 -13.32 -35.48
C VAL A 317 43.31 -14.52 -35.35
N ASP A 318 42.80 -15.75 -35.51
CA ASP A 318 43.63 -16.96 -35.44
C ASP A 318 44.72 -16.96 -36.52
N SER A 319 44.36 -16.55 -37.75
CA SER A 319 45.32 -16.43 -38.84
C SER A 319 46.41 -15.40 -38.55
N THR A 320 46.02 -14.25 -37.99
CA THR A 320 46.94 -13.16 -37.62
C THR A 320 47.88 -13.58 -36.49
N LEU A 321 47.35 -14.26 -35.47
CA LEU A 321 48.14 -14.80 -34.36
C LEU A 321 49.17 -15.82 -34.85
N LYS A 322 48.80 -16.66 -35.82
CA LYS A 322 49.73 -17.62 -36.43
C LYS A 322 50.90 -16.90 -37.12
N ILE A 323 50.61 -15.90 -37.95
CA ILE A 323 51.64 -15.10 -38.64
C ILE A 323 52.55 -14.39 -37.63
N MET A 324 51.98 -13.77 -36.59
CA MET A 324 52.75 -13.09 -35.55
C MET A 324 53.66 -14.07 -34.81
N LYS A 325 53.15 -15.27 -34.49
CA LYS A 325 53.95 -16.32 -33.85
C LYS A 325 55.13 -16.75 -34.72
N GLU A 326 54.91 -17.00 -36.00
CA GLU A 326 55.97 -17.37 -36.95
C GLU A 326 57.05 -16.27 -37.07
N SER A 327 56.63 -15.00 -37.06
CA SER A 327 57.55 -13.84 -37.07
C SER A 327 58.38 -13.75 -35.78
N VAL A 328 57.75 -13.94 -34.61
CA VAL A 328 58.45 -13.94 -33.31
C VAL A 328 59.44 -15.10 -33.23
N ASP A 329 59.07 -16.30 -33.68
CA ASP A 329 59.95 -17.47 -33.71
C ASP A 329 61.16 -17.21 -34.61
N THR A 330 60.94 -16.63 -35.80
CA THR A 330 62.00 -16.25 -36.74
C THR A 330 62.96 -15.22 -36.12
N ASN A 331 62.43 -14.18 -35.49
CA ASN A 331 63.23 -13.16 -34.82
C ASN A 331 64.02 -13.72 -33.64
N THR A 332 63.41 -14.63 -32.87
CA THR A 332 64.08 -15.33 -31.77
C THR A 332 65.28 -16.12 -32.28
N GLN A 333 65.11 -16.88 -33.38
CA GLN A 333 66.21 -17.61 -34.02
C GLN A 333 67.32 -16.69 -34.53
N ASN A 334 66.95 -15.56 -35.15
CA ASN A 334 67.93 -14.57 -35.62
C ASN A 334 68.73 -13.97 -34.46
N ILE A 335 68.07 -13.63 -33.35
CA ILE A 335 68.73 -13.14 -32.13
C ILE A 335 69.69 -14.19 -31.58
N SER A 336 69.29 -15.47 -31.52
CA SER A 336 70.19 -16.54 -31.07
C SER A 336 71.44 -16.66 -31.94
N LYS A 337 71.31 -16.56 -33.27
CA LYS A 337 72.45 -16.56 -34.19
C LYS A 337 73.38 -15.37 -33.96
N VAL A 338 72.82 -14.17 -33.75
CA VAL A 338 73.62 -12.97 -33.43
C VAL A 338 74.37 -13.15 -32.11
N GLN A 339 73.70 -13.69 -31.09
CA GLN A 339 74.31 -13.96 -29.79
C GLN A 339 75.48 -14.95 -29.89
N GLU A 340 75.34 -16.02 -30.68
CA GLU A 340 76.40 -17.00 -30.93
C GLU A 340 77.59 -16.40 -31.69
N ASN A 341 77.30 -15.61 -32.73
CA ASN A 341 78.32 -14.89 -33.48
C ASN A 341 79.10 -13.91 -32.59
N LEU A 342 78.41 -13.15 -31.74
CA LEU A 342 79.05 -12.24 -30.78
C LEU A 342 79.90 -12.99 -29.76
N LYS A 343 79.41 -14.11 -29.21
CA LYS A 343 80.18 -14.95 -28.29
C LYS A 343 81.48 -15.44 -28.92
N THR A 344 81.42 -15.85 -30.19
CA THR A 344 82.59 -16.29 -30.96
C THR A 344 83.55 -15.13 -31.22
N MET A 345 83.05 -13.97 -31.63
CA MET A 345 83.87 -12.78 -31.88
C MET A 345 84.58 -12.30 -30.61
N VAL A 346 83.89 -12.28 -29.46
CA VAL A 346 84.47 -11.94 -28.16
C VAL A 346 85.58 -12.94 -27.78
N ALA A 347 85.38 -14.24 -27.99
CA ALA A 347 86.40 -15.25 -27.73
C ALA A 347 87.65 -15.06 -28.62
N ASN A 348 87.45 -14.75 -29.91
CA ASN A 348 88.55 -14.48 -30.84
C ASN A 348 89.32 -13.20 -30.46
N ILE A 349 88.62 -12.11 -30.13
CA ILE A 349 89.25 -10.86 -29.65
C ILE A 349 90.02 -11.10 -28.35
N SER A 350 89.44 -11.84 -27.41
CA SER A 350 90.09 -12.19 -26.15
C SER A 350 91.40 -12.95 -26.39
N THR A 351 91.39 -13.91 -27.33
CA THR A 351 92.58 -14.67 -27.72
C THR A 351 93.64 -13.77 -28.36
N ALA A 352 93.27 -12.92 -29.32
CA ALA A 352 94.18 -11.99 -29.98
C ALA A 352 94.79 -10.97 -28.99
N LEU A 353 94.00 -10.49 -28.03
CA LEU A 353 94.48 -9.56 -27.01
C LEU A 353 95.51 -10.22 -26.07
N ILE A 354 95.32 -11.51 -25.73
CA ILE A 354 96.31 -12.30 -24.96
C ILE A 354 97.62 -12.42 -25.75
N GLU A 355 97.54 -12.66 -27.06
CA GLU A 355 98.73 -12.75 -27.93
C GLU A 355 99.49 -11.42 -27.99
N VAL A 356 98.79 -10.31 -28.25
CA VAL A 356 99.40 -8.97 -28.26
C VAL A 356 100.03 -8.66 -26.91
N LYS A 357 99.35 -8.97 -25.81
CA LYS A 357 99.90 -8.79 -24.45
C LYS A 357 101.21 -9.56 -24.26
N ASN A 358 101.28 -10.79 -24.75
CA ASN A 358 102.51 -11.60 -24.68
C ASN A 358 103.62 -11.00 -25.53
N GLN A 359 103.31 -10.52 -26.74
CA GLN A 359 104.30 -9.85 -27.60
C GLN A 359 104.84 -8.56 -26.96
N VAL A 360 103.98 -7.73 -26.37
CA VAL A 360 104.40 -6.51 -25.64
C VAL A 360 105.33 -6.85 -24.49
N ASN A 361 105.01 -7.88 -23.68
CA ASN A 361 105.88 -8.32 -22.59
C ASN A 361 107.28 -8.75 -23.08
N GLU A 362 107.38 -9.38 -24.25
CA GLU A 362 108.68 -9.75 -24.85
C GLU A 362 109.46 -8.53 -25.35
N VAL A 363 108.78 -7.54 -25.95
CA VAL A 363 109.40 -6.26 -26.34
C VAL A 363 109.91 -5.50 -25.12
N GLU A 364 109.14 -5.44 -24.03
CA GLU A 364 109.56 -4.82 -22.77
C GLU A 364 110.82 -5.50 -22.21
N LYS A 365 110.86 -6.83 -22.19
CA LYS A 365 112.06 -7.60 -21.77
C LYS A 365 113.26 -7.30 -22.66
N PHE A 366 113.07 -7.23 -23.98
CA PHE A 366 114.14 -6.91 -24.93
C PHE A 366 114.68 -5.50 -24.71
N HIS A 367 113.79 -4.51 -24.53
CA HIS A 367 114.17 -3.13 -24.27
C HIS A 367 114.95 -3.00 -22.95
N GLN A 368 114.47 -3.63 -21.88
CA GLN A 368 115.18 -3.65 -20.59
C GLN A 368 116.57 -4.31 -20.68
N LYS A 369 116.74 -5.33 -21.52
CA LYS A 369 118.01 -6.06 -21.65
C LYS A 369 119.04 -5.33 -22.52
N ASN A 370 118.60 -4.56 -23.52
CA ASN A 370 119.47 -3.98 -24.54
C ASN A 370 119.59 -2.45 -24.48
N PHE A 371 118.79 -1.76 -23.67
CA PHE A 371 118.96 -0.32 -23.47
C PHE A 371 120.21 -0.05 -22.63
N LYS A 372 121.27 0.42 -23.31
CA LYS A 372 122.41 1.08 -22.66
C LYS A 372 122.21 2.58 -22.80
N PRO A 373 122.11 3.34 -21.70
CA PRO A 373 121.97 4.79 -21.79
C PRO A 373 123.16 5.36 -22.58
N PRO A 374 122.94 6.37 -23.44
CA PRO A 374 124.00 6.95 -24.24
C PRO A 374 125.09 7.48 -23.31
N THR A 375 126.35 7.19 -23.63
CA THR A 375 127.54 7.67 -22.89
C THR A 375 128.30 8.76 -23.65
N SER A 376 127.67 9.31 -24.68
CA SER A 376 128.16 10.33 -25.60
C SER A 376 126.97 10.98 -26.28
N CYS A 377 127.13 12.23 -26.70
CA CYS A 377 126.13 13.00 -27.42
C CYS A 377 126.33 13.07 -28.93
N SER A 378 127.46 12.55 -29.42
CA SER A 378 127.54 12.17 -30.83
C SER A 378 126.55 11.01 -31.04
N ASN A 379 125.43 11.29 -31.72
CA ASN A 379 124.28 10.40 -31.99
C ASN A 379 123.11 10.43 -30.98
N LEU A 380 122.97 11.50 -30.19
CA LEU A 380 121.86 11.64 -29.22
C LEU A 380 120.46 11.69 -29.89
N GLU A 381 120.36 12.25 -31.10
CA GLU A 381 119.13 12.25 -31.92
C GLU A 381 118.55 10.84 -32.17
N MET A 382 119.37 9.79 -32.05
CA MET A 382 118.93 8.41 -32.24
C MET A 382 118.31 7.79 -30.99
N TYR A 383 118.51 8.40 -29.82
CA TYR A 383 118.05 7.89 -28.52
C TYR A 383 117.00 8.78 -27.88
N SER A 384 116.88 10.03 -28.32
CA SER A 384 115.88 10.97 -27.84
C SER A 384 115.43 11.93 -28.94
N LEU A 385 114.16 12.30 -28.87
CA LEU A 385 113.56 13.32 -29.71
C LEU A 385 113.63 14.72 -29.06
N GLU A 386 114.23 14.83 -27.88
CA GLU A 386 114.38 16.11 -27.17
C GLU A 386 115.56 16.92 -27.74
N GLU A 387 115.37 18.23 -27.86
CA GLU A 387 116.38 19.13 -28.46
C GLU A 387 117.64 19.28 -27.59
N ARG A 388 117.51 19.04 -26.28
CA ARG A 388 118.61 19.10 -25.31
C ARG A 388 118.48 18.01 -24.28
N GLU A 389 119.48 17.15 -24.17
CA GLU A 389 119.46 16.03 -23.23
C GLU A 389 120.72 15.97 -22.36
N ILE A 390 120.55 15.56 -21.11
CA ILE A 390 121.64 15.36 -20.17
C ILE A 390 122.17 13.93 -20.29
N VAL A 391 123.37 13.80 -20.81
CA VAL A 391 124.05 12.53 -20.98
C VAL A 391 125.15 12.38 -19.93
N THR A 392 125.23 11.19 -19.32
CA THR A 392 126.35 10.83 -18.46
C THR A 392 127.43 10.20 -19.31
N LEU A 393 128.54 10.92 -19.53
CA LEU A 393 129.66 10.42 -20.31
C LEU A 393 130.30 9.20 -19.65
N ALA A 394 131.08 8.43 -20.41
CA ALA A 394 131.83 7.29 -19.89
C ALA A 394 132.80 7.67 -18.73
N SER A 395 133.17 8.95 -18.61
CA SER A 395 133.94 9.51 -17.50
C SER A 395 133.12 9.71 -16.20
N GLY A 396 131.81 9.51 -16.25
CA GLY A 396 130.87 9.79 -15.16
C GLY A 396 130.40 11.25 -15.08
N LEU A 397 130.95 12.15 -15.91
CA LEU A 397 130.53 13.55 -16.00
C LEU A 397 129.19 13.66 -16.73
N LYS A 398 128.26 14.44 -16.18
CA LYS A 398 127.00 14.76 -16.84
C LYS A 398 127.16 16.03 -17.66
N VAL A 399 126.79 15.97 -18.93
CA VAL A 399 126.87 17.09 -19.87
C VAL A 399 125.54 17.26 -20.56
N MET A 400 125.19 18.50 -20.91
CA MET A 400 123.99 18.77 -21.69
C MET A 400 124.33 18.95 -23.15
N CYS A 401 123.58 18.25 -23.99
CA CYS A 401 123.91 18.07 -25.38
C CYS A 401 122.81 18.58 -26.28
N ASP A 402 123.19 19.47 -27.19
CA ASP A 402 122.28 20.18 -28.09
C ASP A 402 122.37 19.57 -29.48
N THR A 403 121.28 18.93 -29.91
CA THR A 403 121.25 18.13 -31.14
C THR A 403 121.17 18.98 -32.41
N LYS A 404 120.82 20.27 -32.33
CA LYS A 404 120.61 21.13 -33.51
C LYS A 404 121.88 21.66 -34.17
N THR A 405 123.05 21.54 -33.56
CA THR A 405 124.31 22.03 -34.13
C THR A 405 125.10 20.87 -34.72
N ASP A 406 125.15 20.79 -36.06
CA ASP A 406 125.77 19.73 -36.91
C ASP A 406 126.97 19.00 -36.27
N GLY A 407 126.69 18.05 -35.37
CA GLY A 407 127.61 17.04 -34.90
C GLY A 407 128.74 17.45 -33.95
N GLY A 408 128.59 18.43 -33.04
CA GLY A 408 129.66 18.60 -32.03
C GLY A 408 129.61 19.69 -30.96
N GLY A 409 128.49 20.36 -30.70
CA GLY A 409 128.40 21.32 -29.60
C GLY A 409 127.95 20.67 -28.28
N TRP A 410 128.73 20.83 -27.21
CA TRP A 410 128.35 20.41 -25.84
C TRP A 410 128.47 21.63 -24.94
N ILE A 411 127.52 21.80 -24.02
CA ILE A 411 127.59 22.82 -22.97
C ILE A 411 127.87 22.06 -21.67
N ILE A 412 129.04 22.34 -21.06
CA ILE A 412 129.40 21.78 -19.75
C ILE A 412 128.56 22.45 -18.66
#